data_AF-A0A7Y2IRW1-F1
#
_entry.id   AF-A0A7Y2IRW1-F1
#
_cell.length_a   1.000
_cell.length_b   1.000
_cell.length_c   1.000
_cell.angle_alpha   90.00
_cell.angle_beta   90.00
_cell.angle_gamma   90.00
#
_symmetry.space_group_name_H-M   'P 1'
#
loop_
_entity.id
_entity.type
_entity.pdbx_description
1 polymer ?
#
loop_
_entity_poly.entity_id
_entity_poly.type
_entity_poly.pdbx_seq_one_letter_code
_entity_poly.pdbx_strand_id
1 'polypeptide(L)'
;MPEPITRIIARARRRLQGMYLWRRVIAVVGIVATFGALLLGIARRVIMPWAEPAVIVAVIGAVLVVFAWTLIRPPSRRRIALEVDQRLGGRDQISTAVELSERERRSAIENRQISRAASWAEARSLDGFGKLLPGWRVIALSVLAVGAAIALAVPASPADAALEDRQEIEEILDAQAVILEEAAEEAATEDIAERLREAAEELREAGSLDEAERLLGDTRQE
;
A
#
# COMPACT_ATOMS: atom_id res chain seq x y z
N MET A 1 18.59 -31.60 19.67
CA MET A 1 17.52 -30.98 20.48
C MET A 1 16.28 -31.86 20.40
N PRO A 2 15.52 -32.08 21.48
CA PRO A 2 14.35 -32.97 21.48
C PRO A 2 13.24 -32.49 20.54
N GLU A 3 12.55 -33.43 19.90
CA GLU A 3 11.48 -33.17 18.93
C GLU A 3 10.27 -32.39 19.51
N PRO A 4 9.83 -32.62 20.77
CA PRO A 4 8.73 -31.83 21.35
C PRO A 4 9.06 -30.34 21.42
N ILE A 5 10.31 -30.00 21.75
CA ILE A 5 10.75 -28.61 21.89
C ILE A 5 10.87 -27.95 20.52
N THR A 6 11.37 -28.65 19.50
CA THR A 6 11.43 -28.08 18.13
C THR A 6 10.03 -27.87 17.56
N ARG A 7 9.09 -28.80 17.81
CA ARG A 7 7.68 -28.70 17.37
C ARG A 7 6.97 -27.50 18.01
N ILE A 8 7.07 -27.31 19.33
CA ILE A 8 6.41 -26.18 19.99
C ILE A 8 7.00 -24.84 19.53
N ILE A 9 8.33 -24.74 19.36
CA ILE A 9 8.98 -23.53 18.86
C ILE A 9 8.57 -23.23 17.42
N ALA A 10 8.52 -24.24 16.53
CA ALA A 10 8.12 -24.03 15.14
C ALA A 10 6.67 -23.53 15.01
N ARG A 11 5.75 -24.10 15.80
CA ARG A 11 4.35 -23.65 15.83
C ARG A 11 4.21 -22.27 16.46
N ALA A 12 4.91 -22.01 17.58
CA ALA A 12 4.95 -20.70 18.23
C ALA A 12 5.53 -19.62 17.30
N ARG A 13 6.56 -19.96 16.50
CA ARG A 13 7.13 -19.07 15.47
C ARG A 13 6.08 -18.62 14.47
N ARG A 14 5.35 -19.56 13.86
CA ARG A 14 4.31 -19.23 12.86
C ARG A 14 3.23 -18.35 13.47
N ARG A 15 2.82 -18.65 14.71
CA ARG A 15 1.80 -17.87 15.42
C ARG A 15 2.29 -16.46 15.77
N LEU A 16 3.51 -16.32 16.30
CA LEU A 16 4.13 -15.02 16.56
C LEU A 16 4.29 -14.20 15.28
N GLN A 17 4.77 -14.82 14.20
CA GLN A 17 4.88 -14.15 12.90
C GLN A 17 3.52 -13.66 12.41
N GLY A 18 2.47 -14.50 12.50
CA GLY A 18 1.11 -14.09 12.15
C GLY A 18 0.61 -12.92 13.01
N MET A 19 0.80 -12.97 14.32
CA MET A 19 0.43 -11.89 15.24
C MET A 19 1.14 -10.56 14.91
N TYR A 20 2.46 -10.61 14.71
CA TYR A 20 3.25 -9.43 14.38
C TYR A 20 2.90 -8.88 13.00
N LEU A 21 2.67 -9.77 12.03
CA LEU A 21 2.25 -9.40 10.68
C LEU A 21 0.91 -8.67 10.72
N TRP A 22 -0.13 -9.28 11.28
CA TRP A 22 -1.46 -8.67 11.35
C TRP A 22 -1.45 -7.34 12.09
N ARG A 23 -0.75 -7.26 13.22
CA ARG A 23 -0.63 -6.00 13.98
C ARG A 23 0.04 -4.90 13.15
N ARG A 24 1.10 -5.22 12.39
CA ARG A 24 1.80 -4.24 11.54
C ARG A 24 0.97 -3.85 10.33
N VAL A 25 0.37 -4.82 9.64
CA VAL A 25 -0.48 -4.57 8.47
C VAL A 25 -1.63 -3.65 8.86
N ILE A 26 -2.38 -3.97 9.92
CA ILE A 26 -3.53 -3.15 10.35
C ILE A 26 -3.09 -1.75 10.76
N ALA A 27 -1.96 -1.61 11.47
CA ALA A 27 -1.44 -0.31 11.87
C ALA A 27 -0.98 0.52 10.66
N VAL A 28 -0.24 -0.08 9.74
CA VAL A 28 0.27 0.60 8.55
C VAL A 28 -0.88 0.99 7.61
N VAL A 29 -1.85 0.10 7.40
CA VAL A 29 -3.06 0.43 6.62
C VAL A 29 -3.79 1.61 7.27
N GLY A 30 -3.97 1.62 8.59
CA GLY A 30 -4.60 2.74 9.29
C GLY A 30 -3.83 4.06 9.13
N ILE A 31 -2.49 4.01 9.23
CA ILE A 31 -1.62 5.19 9.04
C ILE A 31 -1.73 5.71 7.60
N VAL A 32 -1.53 4.84 6.61
CA VAL A 32 -1.59 5.22 5.19
C VAL A 32 -2.97 5.70 4.81
N ALA A 33 -4.05 5.06 5.29
CA ALA A 33 -5.41 5.52 5.06
C ALA A 33 -5.68 6.90 5.70
N THR A 34 -5.11 7.18 6.87
CA THR A 34 -5.23 8.50 7.51
C THR A 34 -4.56 9.59 6.68
N PHE A 35 -3.32 9.35 6.23
CA PHE A 35 -2.60 10.28 5.36
C PHE A 35 -3.25 10.39 3.98
N GLY A 36 -3.77 9.28 3.43
CA GLY A 36 -4.49 9.26 2.17
C GLY A 36 -5.80 10.05 2.25
N ALA A 37 -6.57 9.91 3.32
CA ALA A 37 -7.75 10.72 3.57
C ALA A 37 -7.40 12.22 3.65
N LEU A 38 -6.30 12.57 4.30
CA LEU A 38 -5.84 13.94 4.37
C LEU A 38 -5.43 14.47 2.98
N LEU A 39 -4.67 13.68 2.20
CA LEU A 39 -4.28 14.03 0.84
C LEU A 39 -5.49 14.22 -0.07
N LEU A 40 -6.44 13.28 -0.05
CA LEU A 40 -7.69 13.35 -0.84
C LEU A 40 -8.53 14.55 -0.41
N GLY A 41 -8.59 14.86 0.89
CA GLY A 41 -9.25 16.06 1.39
C GLY A 41 -8.65 17.36 0.82
N ILE A 42 -7.32 17.41 0.62
CA ILE A 42 -6.64 18.53 -0.03
C ILE A 42 -6.88 18.52 -1.54
N ALA A 43 -6.86 17.34 -2.18
CA ALA A 43 -7.12 17.19 -3.62
C ALA A 43 -8.52 17.69 -4.02
N ARG A 44 -9.50 17.62 -3.11
CA ARG A 44 -10.82 18.24 -3.33
C ARG A 44 -10.80 19.77 -3.42
N ARG A 45 -9.73 20.41 -2.97
CA ARG A 45 -9.56 21.87 -3.02
C ARG A 45 -8.58 22.32 -4.09
N VAL A 46 -7.69 21.42 -4.52
CA VAL A 46 -6.62 21.71 -5.47
C VAL A 46 -6.54 20.55 -6.45
N ILE A 47 -6.65 20.86 -7.74
CA ILE A 47 -6.55 19.89 -8.83
C ILE A 47 -5.22 19.12 -8.72
N MET A 48 -5.30 17.84 -8.32
CA MET A 48 -4.16 16.95 -8.17
C MET A 48 -4.51 15.56 -8.74
N PRO A 49 -4.41 15.37 -10.07
CA PRO A 49 -4.85 14.14 -10.73
C PRO A 49 -4.08 12.88 -10.28
N TRP A 50 -2.89 13.05 -9.69
CA TRP A 50 -2.07 11.95 -9.19
C TRP A 50 -2.41 11.52 -7.75
N ALA A 51 -3.29 12.22 -7.03
CA ALA A 51 -3.54 11.97 -5.61
C ALA A 51 -4.16 10.59 -5.36
N GLU A 52 -5.19 10.22 -6.12
CA GLU A 52 -5.84 8.91 -6.01
C GLU A 52 -4.92 7.73 -6.32
N PRO A 53 -4.24 7.67 -7.49
CA PRO A 53 -3.32 6.57 -7.79
C PRO A 53 -2.15 6.52 -6.81
N ALA A 54 -1.67 7.66 -6.32
CA ALA A 54 -0.62 7.70 -5.31
C ALA A 54 -1.04 7.05 -3.98
N VAL A 55 -2.27 7.29 -3.51
CA VAL A 55 -2.78 6.66 -2.28
C VAL A 55 -2.92 5.15 -2.45
N ILE A 56 -3.42 4.68 -3.59
CA ILE A 56 -3.56 3.24 -3.88
C ILE A 56 -2.19 2.57 -3.88
N VAL A 57 -1.22 3.14 -4.62
CA VAL A 57 0.14 2.62 -4.69
C VAL A 57 0.81 2.65 -3.32
N ALA A 58 0.60 3.69 -2.52
CA ALA A 58 1.14 3.78 -1.16
C ALA A 58 0.58 2.69 -0.23
N VAL A 59 -0.72 2.40 -0.28
CA VAL A 59 -1.35 1.34 0.53
C VAL A 59 -0.78 -0.03 0.13
N ILE A 60 -0.79 -0.35 -1.16
CA ILE A 60 -0.30 -1.63 -1.67
C ILE A 60 1.19 -1.79 -1.34
N GLY A 61 1.99 -0.78 -1.65
CA GLY A 61 3.43 -0.76 -1.41
C GLY A 61 3.76 -0.95 0.08
N ALA A 62 3.07 -0.25 0.97
CA ALA A 62 3.30 -0.36 2.40
C ALA A 62 2.95 -1.76 2.95
N VAL A 63 1.85 -2.36 2.48
CA VAL A 63 1.48 -3.74 2.86
C VAL A 63 2.54 -4.74 2.37
N LEU A 64 2.98 -4.61 1.12
CA LEU A 64 4.03 -5.47 0.54
C LEU A 64 5.36 -5.34 1.30
N VAL A 65 5.77 -4.12 1.63
CA VAL A 65 6.99 -3.88 2.43
C VAL A 65 6.89 -4.53 3.81
N VAL A 66 5.76 -4.37 4.51
CA VAL A 66 5.54 -5.01 5.81
C VAL A 66 5.58 -6.53 5.70
N PHE A 67 4.97 -7.09 4.66
CA PHE A 67 4.95 -8.52 4.40
C PHE A 67 6.35 -9.06 4.11
N ALA A 68 7.05 -8.47 3.15
CA ALA A 68 8.42 -8.83 2.77
C ALA A 68 9.38 -8.71 3.96
N TRP A 69 9.33 -7.59 4.70
CA TRP A 69 10.15 -7.38 5.89
C TRP A 69 9.92 -8.45 6.96
N THR A 70 8.66 -8.87 7.16
CA THR A 70 8.31 -9.88 8.15
C THR A 70 8.76 -11.29 7.74
N LEU A 71 8.82 -11.57 6.43
CA LEU A 71 9.36 -12.82 5.91
C LEU A 71 10.90 -12.86 5.98
N ILE A 72 11.57 -11.76 5.62
CA ILE A 72 13.05 -11.67 5.55
C ILE A 72 13.68 -11.67 6.94
N ARG A 73 13.02 -11.07 7.95
CA ARG A 73 13.54 -11.01 9.33
C ARG A 73 12.70 -11.87 10.28
N PRO A 74 12.79 -13.21 10.19
CA PRO A 74 12.11 -14.07 11.13
C PRO A 74 12.69 -13.90 12.55
N PRO A 75 11.85 -14.06 13.59
CA PRO A 75 12.33 -14.00 14.96
C PRO A 75 13.30 -15.15 15.25
N SER A 76 14.34 -14.86 16.05
CA SER A 76 15.33 -15.86 16.46
C SER A 76 14.70 -16.93 17.36
N ARG A 77 15.26 -18.15 17.33
CA ARG A 77 14.79 -19.29 18.14
C ARG A 77 14.77 -18.96 19.63
N ARG A 78 15.80 -18.28 20.13
CA ARG A 78 15.90 -17.80 21.52
C ARG A 78 14.76 -16.85 21.88
N ARG A 79 14.41 -15.90 21.00
CA ARG A 79 13.29 -14.97 21.24
C ARG A 79 11.95 -15.69 21.29
N ILE A 80 11.74 -16.67 20.41
CA ILE A 80 10.53 -17.50 20.41
C ILE A 80 10.45 -18.33 21.69
N ALA A 81 11.56 -18.91 22.12
CA ALA A 81 11.63 -19.68 23.36
C ALA A 81 11.25 -18.85 24.59
N LEU A 82 11.76 -17.63 24.69
CA LEU A 82 11.39 -16.67 25.74
C LEU A 82 9.89 -16.32 25.71
N GLU A 83 9.32 -16.06 24.53
CA GLU A 83 7.88 -15.79 24.39
C GLU A 83 7.02 -17.01 24.76
N VAL A 84 7.50 -18.23 24.45
CA VAL A 84 6.86 -19.47 24.89
C VAL A 84 6.85 -19.58 26.41
N ASP A 85 7.98 -19.33 27.06
CA ASP A 85 8.08 -19.38 28.52
C ASP A 85 7.19 -18.30 29.18
N GLN A 86 7.20 -17.06 28.66
CA GLN A 86 6.43 -15.95 29.21
C GLN A 86 4.92 -16.14 29.07
N ARG A 87 4.45 -16.60 27.91
CA ARG A 87 3.00 -16.68 27.63
C ARG A 87 2.35 -17.98 28.07
N LEU A 88 3.10 -19.09 28.07
CA LEU A 88 2.57 -20.38 28.49
C LEU A 88 2.92 -20.74 29.94
N GLY A 89 3.71 -19.90 30.63
CA GLY A 89 4.10 -20.11 32.03
C GLY A 89 5.23 -21.13 32.20
N GLY A 90 6.16 -21.20 31.25
CA GLY A 90 7.26 -22.17 31.22
C GLY A 90 8.37 -21.92 32.24
N ARG A 91 8.46 -20.71 32.82
CA ARG A 91 9.50 -20.32 33.79
C ARG A 91 10.91 -20.66 33.28
N ASP A 92 11.24 -20.16 32.09
CA ASP A 92 12.53 -20.29 31.41
C ASP A 92 12.95 -21.73 31.01
N GLN A 93 12.05 -22.71 31.08
CA GLN A 93 12.36 -24.10 30.72
C GLN A 93 12.73 -24.26 29.24
N ILE A 94 11.99 -23.62 28.32
CA ILE A 94 12.24 -23.76 26.89
C ILE A 94 13.45 -22.94 26.45
N SER A 95 13.59 -21.71 26.95
CA SER A 95 14.74 -20.84 26.69
C SER A 95 16.05 -21.45 27.19
N THR A 96 16.05 -22.00 28.41
CA THR A 96 17.20 -22.74 28.96
C THR A 96 17.50 -23.98 28.13
N ALA A 97 16.49 -24.77 27.75
CA ALA A 97 16.71 -25.96 26.93
C ALA A 97 17.28 -25.63 25.54
N VAL A 98 16.88 -24.51 24.94
CA VAL A 98 17.45 -24.01 23.68
C VAL A 98 18.92 -23.64 23.86
N GLU A 99 19.25 -22.86 24.90
CA GLU A 99 20.63 -22.46 25.19
C GLU A 99 21.54 -23.67 25.44
N LEU A 100 21.10 -24.62 26.27
CA LEU A 100 21.85 -25.85 26.54
C LEU A 100 22.00 -26.72 25.30
N SER A 101 21.01 -26.68 24.39
CA SER A 101 21.06 -27.44 23.14
C SER A 101 22.08 -26.92 22.12
N GLU A 102 22.60 -25.70 22.31
CA GLU A 102 23.65 -25.12 21.47
C GLU A 102 25.06 -25.45 21.98
N ARG A 103 25.20 -25.97 23.21
CA ARG A 103 26.50 -26.40 23.77
C ARG A 103 26.95 -27.74 23.20
N GLU A 104 28.24 -27.85 22.89
CA GLU A 104 28.89 -29.07 22.35
C GLU A 104 29.02 -30.20 23.38
N ARG A 105 29.37 -29.87 24.63
CA ARG A 105 29.43 -30.84 25.74
C ARG A 105 28.35 -30.53 26.76
N ARG A 106 27.61 -31.56 27.14
CA ARG A 106 26.53 -31.47 28.13
C ARG A 106 26.75 -32.47 29.25
N SER A 107 26.60 -32.00 30.47
CA SER A 107 26.55 -32.83 31.67
C SER A 107 25.26 -33.66 31.72
N ALA A 108 25.26 -34.71 32.54
CA ALA A 108 24.07 -35.52 32.80
C ALA A 108 22.91 -34.67 33.38
N ILE A 109 23.21 -33.62 34.14
CA ILE A 109 22.22 -32.70 34.71
C ILE A 109 21.57 -31.86 33.61
N GLU A 110 22.36 -31.30 32.69
CA GLU A 110 21.85 -30.53 31.55
C GLU A 110 20.97 -31.40 30.63
N ASN A 111 21.34 -32.67 30.42
CA ASN A 111 20.49 -33.61 29.67
C ASN A 111 19.15 -33.87 30.37
N ARG A 112 19.12 -33.99 31.70
CA ARG A 112 17.85 -34.11 32.45
C ARG A 112 17.00 -32.84 32.36
N GLN A 113 17.62 -31.66 32.39
CA GLN A 113 16.91 -30.39 32.21
C GLN A 113 16.25 -30.29 30.82
N ILE A 114 16.97 -30.71 29.77
CA ILE A 114 16.44 -30.78 28.40
C ILE A 114 15.27 -31.78 28.32
N SER A 115 15.39 -32.96 28.93
CA SER A 115 14.30 -33.95 28.95
C SER A 115 13.07 -33.45 29.71
N ARG A 116 13.26 -32.73 30.83
CA ARG A 116 12.16 -32.09 31.57
C ARG A 116 11.46 -31.01 30.75
N ALA A 117 12.22 -30.19 30.03
CA ALA A 117 11.66 -29.19 29.13
C ALA A 117 10.89 -29.84 27.97
N ALA A 118 11.35 -31.00 27.48
CA ALA A 118 10.66 -31.75 26.44
C ALA A 118 9.30 -32.30 26.91
N SER A 119 9.23 -32.89 28.12
CA SER A 119 7.96 -33.36 28.67
C SER A 119 7.00 -32.21 28.99
N TRP A 120 7.52 -31.07 29.46
CA TRP A 120 6.73 -29.85 29.61
C TRP A 120 6.18 -29.36 28.26
N ALA A 121 7.00 -29.36 27.20
CA ALA A 121 6.58 -28.94 25.86
C ALA A 121 5.50 -29.86 25.27
N GLU A 122 5.62 -31.17 25.49
CA GLU A 122 4.67 -32.17 25.02
C GLU A 122 3.29 -32.02 25.66
N ALA A 123 3.25 -31.69 26.95
CA ALA A 123 2.00 -31.49 27.68
C ALA A 123 1.29 -30.15 27.38
N ARG A 124 1.89 -29.24 26.59
CA ARG A 124 1.40 -27.88 26.40
C ARG A 124 0.79 -27.64 25.02
N SER A 125 -0.43 -27.08 25.00
CA SER A 125 -1.06 -26.58 23.77
C SER A 125 -0.77 -25.09 23.57
N LEU A 126 -0.93 -24.62 22.32
CA LEU A 126 -0.75 -23.21 21.96
C LEU A 126 -2.06 -22.43 21.92
N ASP A 127 -3.18 -23.01 22.36
CA ASP A 127 -4.50 -22.41 22.17
C ASP A 127 -4.63 -21.07 22.91
N GLY A 128 -4.00 -20.96 24.08
CA GLY A 128 -3.91 -19.73 24.89
C GLY A 128 -2.71 -18.82 24.60
N PHE A 129 -1.90 -19.09 23.57
CA PHE A 129 -0.65 -18.37 23.31
C PHE A 129 -0.83 -16.86 22.98
N GLY A 130 -2.04 -16.47 22.60
CA GLY A 130 -2.39 -15.09 22.27
C GLY A 130 -3.34 -15.01 21.08
N LYS A 131 -3.99 -13.84 20.95
CA LYS A 131 -4.90 -13.52 19.85
C LYS A 131 -4.10 -13.10 18.61
N LEU A 132 -4.51 -13.58 17.43
CA LEU A 132 -3.88 -13.21 16.15
C LEU A 132 -4.08 -11.72 15.84
N LEU A 133 -5.28 -11.21 16.10
CA LEU A 133 -5.66 -9.85 15.81
C LEU A 133 -5.24 -8.90 16.95
N PRO A 134 -4.93 -7.63 16.62
CA PRO A 134 -4.69 -6.59 17.62
C PRO A 134 -5.97 -6.28 18.41
N GLY A 135 -5.84 -5.48 19.47
CA GLY A 135 -6.99 -5.05 20.26
C GLY A 135 -8.03 -4.31 19.40
N TRP A 136 -9.31 -4.44 19.77
CA TRP A 136 -10.44 -3.91 18.99
C TRP A 136 -10.30 -2.43 18.63
N ARG A 137 -9.70 -1.62 19.52
CA ARG A 137 -9.47 -0.18 19.30
C ARG A 137 -8.62 0.08 18.07
N VAL A 138 -7.57 -0.70 17.85
CA VAL A 138 -6.69 -0.55 16.68
C VAL A 138 -7.45 -0.90 15.40
N ILE A 139 -8.24 -1.98 15.46
CA ILE A 139 -9.08 -2.40 14.33
C ILE A 139 -10.10 -1.31 13.99
N ALA A 140 -10.81 -0.78 15.00
CA ALA A 140 -11.82 0.25 14.82
C ALA A 140 -11.22 1.54 14.25
N LEU A 141 -10.05 1.98 14.73
CA LEU A 141 -9.36 3.14 14.18
C LEU A 141 -8.93 2.94 12.74
N SER A 142 -8.38 1.77 12.39
CA SER A 142 -8.00 1.47 11.00
C SER A 142 -9.22 1.41 10.08
N VAL A 143 -10.34 0.81 10.53
CA VAL A 143 -11.59 0.77 9.77
C VAL A 143 -12.16 2.17 9.56
N LEU A 144 -12.15 3.02 10.60
CA LEU A 144 -12.58 4.41 10.50
C LEU A 144 -11.73 5.19 9.48
N ALA A 145 -10.41 5.05 9.53
CA ALA A 145 -9.50 5.72 8.61
C ALA A 145 -9.71 5.29 7.16
N VAL A 146 -9.87 3.98 6.92
CA VAL A 146 -10.17 3.44 5.59
C VAL A 146 -11.54 3.92 5.11
N GLY A 147 -12.56 3.92 5.97
CA GLY A 147 -13.88 4.42 5.64
C GLY A 147 -13.87 5.91 5.25
N ALA A 148 -13.12 6.73 5.98
CA ALA A 148 -12.94 8.15 5.65
C ALA A 148 -12.23 8.34 4.30
N ALA A 149 -11.18 7.56 4.01
CA ALA A 149 -10.48 7.62 2.73
C ALA A 149 -11.40 7.24 1.56
N ILE A 150 -12.19 6.17 1.70
CA ILE A 150 -13.16 5.75 0.67
C ILE A 150 -14.24 6.82 0.48
N ALA A 151 -14.82 7.34 1.56
CA ALA A 151 -15.82 8.41 1.47
C ALA A 151 -15.27 9.67 0.79
N LEU A 152 -13.96 9.92 0.90
CA LEU A 152 -13.28 11.02 0.25
C LEU A 152 -12.93 10.76 -1.23
N ALA A 153 -12.80 9.50 -1.64
CA ALA A 153 -12.54 9.11 -3.03
C ALA A 153 -13.82 8.99 -3.89
N VAL A 154 -14.99 8.73 -3.29
CA VAL A 154 -16.18 8.31 -4.08
C VAL A 154 -16.97 9.44 -4.75
N PRO A 155 -17.30 10.59 -4.12
CA PRO A 155 -18.08 11.60 -4.82
C PRO A 155 -17.16 12.48 -5.69
N ALA A 156 -17.58 12.71 -6.94
CA ALA A 156 -16.93 13.64 -7.86
C ALA A 156 -16.71 14.99 -7.16
N SER A 157 -15.45 15.38 -7.01
CA SER A 157 -15.17 16.71 -6.52
C SER A 157 -15.42 17.72 -7.65
N PRO A 158 -15.82 18.96 -7.36
CA PRO A 158 -15.92 20.01 -8.38
C PRO A 158 -14.58 20.25 -9.11
N ALA A 159 -13.45 19.85 -8.50
CA ALA A 159 -12.14 19.87 -9.14
C ALA A 159 -11.97 18.74 -10.17
N ASP A 160 -12.60 17.59 -9.97
CA ASP A 160 -12.60 16.47 -10.92
C ASP A 160 -13.51 16.79 -12.11
N ALA A 161 -14.67 17.39 -11.88
CA ALA A 161 -15.55 17.87 -12.96
C ALA A 161 -14.83 18.92 -13.83
N ALA A 162 -14.13 19.87 -13.21
CA ALA A 162 -13.36 20.86 -13.96
C ALA A 162 -12.15 20.28 -14.72
N LEU A 163 -11.62 19.13 -14.29
CA LEU A 163 -10.61 18.39 -15.03
C LEU A 163 -11.22 17.65 -16.23
N GLU A 164 -12.35 16.99 -16.03
CA GLU A 164 -13.09 16.27 -17.06
C GLU A 164 -13.52 17.24 -18.18
N ASP A 165 -14.07 18.41 -17.82
CA ASP A 165 -14.43 19.47 -18.76
C ASP A 165 -13.21 19.94 -19.59
N ARG A 166 -12.02 20.05 -18.97
CA ARG A 166 -10.79 20.46 -19.68
C ARG A 166 -10.30 19.39 -20.65
N GLN A 167 -10.35 18.12 -20.24
CA GLN A 167 -9.94 17.01 -21.09
C GLN A 167 -10.88 16.88 -22.29
N GLU A 168 -12.19 17.04 -22.09
CA GLU A 168 -13.16 17.04 -23.18
C GLU A 168 -12.90 18.19 -24.16
N ILE A 169 -12.58 19.39 -23.65
CA ILE A 169 -12.22 20.53 -24.50
C ILE A 169 -10.93 20.27 -25.29
N GLU A 170 -9.88 19.76 -24.65
CA GLU A 170 -8.63 19.41 -25.33
C GLU A 170 -8.84 18.36 -26.43
N GLU A 171 -9.64 17.32 -26.15
CA GLU A 171 -9.97 16.28 -27.14
C GLU A 171 -10.77 16.85 -28.33
N ILE A 172 -11.72 17.77 -28.08
CA ILE A 172 -12.48 18.44 -29.14
C ILE A 172 -11.55 19.32 -29.98
N LEU A 173 -10.66 20.09 -29.36
CA LEU A 173 -9.72 20.98 -30.06
C LEU A 173 -8.74 20.17 -30.92
N ASP A 174 -8.18 19.08 -30.40
CA ASP A 174 -7.27 18.22 -31.17
C ASP A 174 -8.00 17.51 -32.32
N ALA A 175 -9.24 17.05 -32.11
CA ALA A 175 -10.05 16.49 -33.19
C ALA A 175 -10.33 17.50 -34.32
N GLN A 176 -10.58 18.77 -33.99
CA GLN A 176 -10.77 19.83 -34.99
C GLN A 176 -9.45 20.17 -35.71
N ALA A 177 -8.33 20.20 -34.99
CA ALA A 177 -7.00 20.40 -35.59
C ALA A 177 -6.68 19.30 -36.62
N VAL A 178 -6.99 18.03 -36.32
CA VAL A 178 -6.83 16.92 -37.26
C VAL A 178 -7.70 17.09 -38.52
N ILE A 179 -8.95 17.54 -38.36
CA ILE A 179 -9.84 17.81 -39.51
C ILE A 179 -9.27 18.92 -40.40
N LEU A 180 -8.68 19.97 -39.80
CA LEU A 180 -8.06 21.06 -40.56
C LEU A 180 -6.79 20.62 -41.29
N GLU A 181 -5.96 19.76 -40.67
CA GLU A 181 -4.79 19.17 -41.33
C GLU A 181 -5.20 18.30 -42.53
N GLU A 182 -6.24 17.47 -42.37
CA GLU A 182 -6.77 16.64 -43.45
C GLU A 182 -7.33 17.52 -44.60
N ALA A 183 -8.04 18.60 -44.26
CA ALA A 183 -8.48 19.59 -45.24
C ALA A 183 -7.32 20.35 -45.91
N ALA A 184 -6.20 20.52 -45.22
CA ALA A 184 -4.99 21.12 -45.76
C ALA A 184 -4.32 20.23 -46.81
N GLU A 185 -4.32 18.91 -46.59
CA GLU A 185 -3.82 17.92 -47.55
C GLU A 185 -4.66 17.87 -48.83
N GLU A 186 -5.97 18.13 -48.73
CA GLU A 186 -6.89 18.18 -49.87
C GLU A 186 -6.99 19.57 -50.54
N ALA A 187 -6.28 20.57 -50.02
CA ALA A 187 -6.41 21.95 -50.48
C ALA A 187 -5.93 22.14 -51.93
N ALA A 188 -6.66 22.96 -52.69
CA ALA A 188 -6.37 23.19 -54.11
C ALA A 188 -5.11 24.05 -54.37
N THR A 189 -4.62 24.76 -53.35
CA THR A 189 -3.47 25.67 -53.43
C THR A 189 -2.67 25.62 -52.13
N GLU A 190 -1.34 25.68 -52.23
CA GLU A 190 -0.44 25.62 -51.07
C GLU A 190 -0.70 26.73 -50.05
N ASP A 191 -1.07 27.93 -50.50
CA ASP A 191 -1.43 29.06 -49.63
C ASP A 191 -2.63 28.75 -48.71
N ILE A 192 -3.59 27.95 -49.19
CA ILE A 192 -4.73 27.52 -48.37
C ILE A 192 -4.31 26.36 -47.45
N ALA A 193 -3.46 25.46 -47.92
CA ALA A 193 -2.92 24.38 -47.10
C ALA A 193 -2.11 24.93 -45.92
N GLU A 194 -1.30 25.96 -46.14
CA GLU A 194 -0.46 26.57 -45.11
C GLU A 194 -1.32 27.25 -44.03
N ARG A 195 -2.33 28.04 -44.42
CA ARG A 195 -3.28 28.67 -43.49
C ARG A 195 -4.10 27.65 -42.67
N LEU A 196 -4.44 26.51 -43.26
CA LEU A 196 -5.17 25.43 -42.55
C LEU A 196 -4.27 24.70 -41.55
N ARG A 197 -2.99 24.47 -41.87
CA ARG A 197 -2.01 23.90 -40.91
C ARG A 197 -1.72 24.85 -39.76
N GLU A 198 -1.57 26.14 -40.04
CA GLU A 198 -1.36 27.17 -39.02
C GLU A 198 -2.56 27.24 -38.06
N ALA A 199 -3.79 27.24 -38.58
CA ALA A 199 -5.00 27.19 -37.75
C ALA A 199 -5.12 25.89 -36.91
N ALA A 200 -4.63 24.76 -37.43
CA ALA A 200 -4.59 23.50 -36.67
C ALA A 200 -3.57 23.55 -35.53
N GLU A 201 -2.42 24.18 -35.73
CA GLU A 201 -1.39 24.38 -34.71
C GLU A 201 -1.88 25.34 -33.62
N GLU A 202 -2.51 26.46 -34.00
CA GLU A 202 -3.15 27.40 -33.07
C GLU A 202 -4.24 26.73 -32.21
N LEU A 203 -5.03 25.82 -32.79
CA LEU A 203 -6.04 25.06 -32.03
C LEU A 203 -5.43 24.09 -31.01
N ARG A 204 -4.25 23.51 -31.30
CA ARG A 204 -3.54 22.64 -30.34
C ARG A 204 -2.86 23.44 -29.23
N GLU A 205 -2.44 24.67 -29.52
CA GLU A 205 -1.89 25.57 -28.51
C GLU A 205 -2.96 26.22 -27.62
N ALA A 206 -4.21 26.28 -28.10
CA ALA A 206 -5.32 26.83 -27.34
C ALA A 206 -5.66 25.95 -26.13
N GLY A 207 -5.49 26.49 -24.91
CA GLY A 207 -5.87 25.81 -23.67
C GLY A 207 -7.37 25.89 -23.33
N SER A 208 -8.19 26.54 -24.18
CA SER A 208 -9.64 26.69 -23.99
C SER A 208 -10.36 27.06 -25.29
N LEU A 209 -11.68 26.83 -25.33
CA LEU A 209 -12.55 27.21 -26.47
C LEU A 209 -12.57 28.72 -26.74
N ASP A 210 -12.59 29.56 -25.69
CA ASP A 210 -12.57 31.02 -25.83
C ASP A 210 -11.23 31.52 -26.41
N GLU A 211 -10.13 30.84 -26.06
CA GLU A 211 -8.79 31.15 -26.57
C GLU A 211 -8.62 30.68 -28.01
N ALA A 212 -9.17 29.51 -28.35
CA ALA A 212 -9.29 29.04 -29.72
C ALA A 212 -10.11 29.99 -30.61
N GLU A 213 -11.25 30.50 -30.11
CA GLU A 213 -12.07 31.47 -30.84
C GLU A 213 -11.34 32.80 -31.05
N ARG A 214 -10.53 33.23 -30.08
CA ARG A 214 -9.66 34.42 -30.23
C ARG A 214 -8.58 34.22 -31.28
N LEU A 215 -7.81 33.12 -31.20
CA LEU A 215 -6.70 32.85 -32.11
C LEU A 215 -7.19 32.77 -33.57
N LEU A 216 -8.25 32.00 -33.81
CA LEU A 216 -8.89 31.87 -35.13
C LEU A 216 -9.58 33.16 -35.62
N GLY A 217 -9.95 34.06 -34.70
CA GLY A 217 -10.56 35.34 -35.01
C GLY A 217 -9.55 36.38 -35.49
N ASP A 218 -8.34 36.37 -34.92
CA ASP A 218 -7.24 37.28 -35.28
C ASP A 218 -6.65 36.93 -36.66
N THR A 219 -6.48 35.63 -36.99
CA THR A 219 -6.03 35.17 -38.32
C THR A 219 -6.99 35.50 -39.46
N ARG A 220 -8.26 35.83 -39.16
CA ARG A 220 -9.29 36.19 -40.16
C ARG A 220 -9.29 37.68 -40.54
N GLN A 221 -8.60 38.53 -39.78
CA GLN A 221 -8.53 39.97 -40.02
C GLN A 221 -7.27 40.43 -40.80
N GLU A 222 -6.32 39.53 -41.04
CA GLU A 222 -5.16 39.72 -41.93
C GLU A 222 -5.40 39.17 -43.35
#